data_AF-A0A8H4XQD9-F1
#
_entry.id   AF-A0A8H4XQD9-F1
#
_cell.length_a   1.000
_cell.length_b   1.000
_cell.length_c   1.000
_cell.angle_alpha   90.00
_cell.angle_beta   90.00
_cell.angle_gamma   90.00
#
_symmetry.space_group_name_H-M   'P 1'
#
loop_
_entity.id
_entity.type
_entity.pdbx_description
1 polymer ?
#
loop_
_entity_poly.entity_id
_entity_poly.type
_entity_poly.pdbx_seq_one_letter_code
_entity_poly.pdbx_strand_id
1 'polypeptide(L)'
;LPRTVKPQVSPYGDDWDVLWIGHCGTEAPNINLQDEEKAKKSQSIPRGRVVYYNDETVPQNHHLHVMEQERDPREIFPDHTRTTHHVMGQICSLVYAVSQRGARRILYEMGVKKFSDPYDIMLRDICEGVNDRPKGA
;
A
#
# COMPACT_ATOMS: atom_id res chain seq x y z
N LEU A 1 -14.24 -14.20 0.58
CA LEU A 1 -13.61 -13.08 1.33
C LEU A 1 -13.91 -13.23 2.82
N PRO A 2 -13.02 -12.80 3.73
CA PRO A 2 -13.29 -12.84 5.16
C PRO A 2 -14.50 -11.97 5.53
N ARG A 3 -15.21 -12.31 6.61
CA ARG A 3 -16.28 -11.45 7.14
C ARG A 3 -15.66 -10.18 7.71
N THR A 4 -16.07 -9.02 7.22
CA THR A 4 -15.63 -7.70 7.71
C THR A 4 -16.77 -6.98 8.42
N VAL A 5 -16.42 -5.98 9.23
CA VAL A 5 -17.42 -5.06 9.82
C VAL A 5 -18.06 -4.25 8.69
N LYS A 6 -19.38 -4.11 8.72
CA LYS A 6 -20.10 -3.30 7.71
C LYS A 6 -19.74 -1.83 7.88
N PRO A 7 -19.32 -1.12 6.82
CA PRO A 7 -19.08 0.31 6.90
C PRO A 7 -20.35 1.05 7.31
N GLN A 8 -20.18 2.12 8.10
CA GLN A 8 -21.24 3.00 8.56
C GLN A 8 -21.18 4.37 7.89
N VAL A 9 -19.97 4.86 7.56
CA VAL A 9 -19.75 6.24 7.11
C VAL A 9 -19.32 6.29 5.64
N SER A 10 -18.43 5.39 5.21
CA SER A 10 -17.91 5.40 3.83
C SER A 10 -18.05 4.04 3.16
N PRO A 11 -18.34 3.99 1.84
CA PRO A 11 -18.48 2.72 1.12
C PRO A 11 -17.19 1.89 1.08
N TYR A 12 -16.05 2.46 1.46
CA TYR A 12 -14.73 1.81 1.45
C TYR A 12 -14.23 1.41 2.85
N GLY A 13 -15.09 1.46 3.87
CA GLY A 13 -14.70 1.25 5.27
C GLY A 13 -14.50 2.56 6.01
N ASP A 14 -14.51 2.49 7.34
CA ASP A 14 -14.50 3.70 8.20
C ASP A 14 -13.13 4.00 8.81
N ASP A 15 -12.19 3.06 8.74
CA ASP A 15 -10.89 3.16 9.41
C ASP A 15 -9.73 2.94 8.43
N TRP A 16 -9.62 3.85 7.46
CA TRP A 16 -8.49 3.92 6.53
C TRP A 16 -8.05 5.39 6.35
N ASP A 17 -6.76 5.61 6.13
CA ASP A 17 -6.22 6.94 5.85
C ASP A 17 -6.02 7.18 4.34
N VAL A 18 -5.42 6.21 3.65
CA VAL A 18 -5.12 6.28 2.22
C VAL A 18 -5.46 4.94 1.56
N LEU A 19 -6.21 4.99 0.45
CA LEU A 19 -6.32 3.87 -0.49
C LEU A 19 -5.46 4.20 -1.70
N TRP A 20 -4.44 3.39 -1.96
CA TRP A 20 -3.43 3.74 -2.95
C TRP A 20 -3.40 2.71 -4.08
N ILE A 21 -4.18 3.01 -5.12
CA ILE A 21 -4.61 2.04 -6.15
C ILE A 21 -3.71 2.12 -7.39
N GLY A 22 -3.39 3.34 -7.84
CA GLY A 22 -2.55 3.61 -8.99
C GLY A 22 -1.14 3.93 -8.53
N HIS A 23 -0.23 2.98 -8.71
CA HIS A 23 1.17 3.06 -8.34
C HIS A 23 2.06 2.55 -9.48
N CYS A 24 3.34 2.89 -9.46
CA CYS A 24 4.33 2.33 -10.41
C CYS A 24 5.06 1.12 -9.81
N GLY A 25 5.09 1.02 -8.48
CA GLY A 25 5.76 -0.05 -7.76
C GLY A 25 5.20 -0.16 -6.35
N THR A 26 5.08 -1.39 -5.86
CA THR A 26 4.65 -1.71 -4.51
C THR A 26 5.09 -3.10 -4.14
N GLU A 27 5.30 -3.33 -2.85
CA GLU A 27 5.53 -4.63 -2.27
C GLU A 27 4.53 -4.88 -1.14
N ALA A 28 4.13 -6.14 -0.98
CA ALA A 28 3.43 -6.56 0.23
C ALA A 28 4.47 -6.82 1.34
N PRO A 29 4.24 -6.35 2.58
CA PRO A 29 5.11 -6.65 3.72
C PRO A 29 5.42 -8.15 3.83
N ASN A 30 6.69 -8.49 3.67
CA ASN A 30 7.21 -9.85 3.77
C ASN A 30 8.46 -9.91 4.67
N ILE A 31 8.41 -10.75 5.70
CA ILE A 31 9.55 -10.97 6.62
C ILE A 31 10.53 -12.04 6.12
N ASN A 32 10.17 -12.77 5.06
CA ASN A 32 10.98 -13.83 4.47
C ASN A 32 11.67 -13.31 3.20
N LEU A 33 12.07 -12.04 3.19
CA LEU A 33 12.86 -11.45 2.11
C LEU A 33 14.35 -11.75 2.34
N GLN A 34 15.09 -11.95 1.25
CA GLN A 34 16.54 -12.09 1.24
C GLN A 34 17.23 -10.77 1.60
N ASP A 35 16.64 -9.65 1.18
CA ASP A 35 17.04 -8.33 1.65
C ASP A 35 16.68 -8.18 3.13
N GLU A 36 17.69 -8.28 4.00
CA GLU A 36 17.52 -8.20 5.45
C GLU A 36 16.92 -6.87 5.92
N GLU A 37 17.22 -5.76 5.25
CA GLU A 37 16.72 -4.44 5.63
C GLU A 37 15.25 -4.31 5.28
N LYS A 38 14.83 -4.80 4.10
CA LYS A 38 13.41 -4.91 3.75
C LYS A 38 12.67 -5.88 4.68
N ALA A 39 13.27 -7.02 5.02
CA ALA A 39 12.69 -7.99 5.94
C ALA A 39 12.46 -7.39 7.33
N LYS A 40 13.44 -6.64 7.87
CA LYS A 40 13.33 -5.90 9.14
C LYS A 40 12.24 -4.84 9.07
N LYS A 41 12.20 -4.04 8.00
CA LYS A 41 11.16 -3.03 7.77
C LYS A 41 9.76 -3.66 7.75
N SER A 42 9.60 -4.81 7.10
CA SER A 42 8.31 -5.51 7.07
C SER A 42 7.80 -5.91 8.47
N GLN A 43 8.65 -6.01 9.49
CA GLN A 43 8.21 -6.36 10.85
C GLN A 43 7.38 -5.24 11.50
N SER A 44 7.63 -3.97 11.11
CA SER A 44 6.91 -2.83 11.64
C SER A 44 5.60 -2.55 10.90
N ILE A 45 5.35 -3.17 9.73
CA ILE A 45 4.17 -2.93 8.90
C ILE A 45 3.16 -4.09 9.06
N PRO A 46 1.85 -3.83 9.22
CA PRO A 46 0.86 -4.90 9.27
C PRO A 46 0.90 -5.77 8.01
N ARG A 47 0.99 -7.09 8.17
CA ARG A 47 1.11 -8.05 7.05
C ARG A 47 -0.22 -8.60 6.55
N GLY A 48 -1.33 -8.05 7.05
CA GLY A 48 -2.68 -8.43 6.67
C GLY A 48 -2.91 -8.15 5.19
N ARG A 49 -3.45 -9.15 4.48
CA ARG A 49 -3.83 -9.05 3.07
C ARG A 49 -5.12 -9.82 2.82
N VAL A 50 -5.87 -9.35 1.83
CA VAL A 50 -7.02 -10.02 1.27
C VAL A 50 -6.68 -10.39 -0.16
N VAL A 51 -7.01 -11.62 -0.54
CA VAL A 51 -6.81 -12.13 -1.90
C VAL A 51 -8.18 -12.47 -2.46
N TYR A 52 -8.49 -11.94 -3.63
CA TYR A 52 -9.70 -12.20 -4.37
C TYR A 52 -9.33 -12.82 -5.72
N TYR A 53 -9.70 -14.08 -5.89
CA TYR A 53 -9.40 -14.88 -7.08
C TYR A 53 -10.53 -14.76 -8.11
N ASN A 54 -10.21 -15.02 -9.37
CA ASN A 54 -11.14 -15.02 -10.50
C ASN A 54 -11.86 -13.66 -10.69
N ASP A 55 -11.14 -12.56 -10.48
CA ASP A 55 -11.62 -11.22 -10.78
C ASP A 55 -11.36 -10.90 -12.25
N GLU A 56 -12.41 -11.00 -13.08
CA GLU A 56 -12.33 -10.74 -14.53
C GLU A 56 -11.88 -9.30 -14.86
N THR A 57 -11.96 -8.37 -13.92
CA THR A 57 -11.48 -6.99 -14.10
C THR A 57 -9.96 -6.84 -13.94
N VAL A 58 -9.29 -7.85 -13.39
CA VAL A 58 -7.82 -7.93 -13.33
C VAL A 58 -7.34 -8.67 -14.59
N PRO A 59 -6.37 -8.15 -15.36
CA PRO A 59 -5.89 -8.84 -16.55
C PRO A 59 -5.06 -10.10 -16.20
N GLN A 60 -4.78 -10.92 -17.20
CA GLN A 60 -3.85 -12.05 -17.09
C GLN A 60 -2.41 -11.58 -16.84
N ASN A 61 -1.61 -12.40 -16.17
CA ASN A 61 -0.26 -12.05 -15.70
C ASN A 61 0.67 -11.62 -16.84
N HIS A 62 0.52 -12.20 -18.04
CA HIS A 62 1.34 -11.87 -19.19
C HIS A 62 1.04 -10.49 -19.80
N HIS A 63 -0.07 -9.86 -19.42
CA HIS A 63 -0.40 -8.46 -19.76
C HIS A 63 0.04 -7.47 -18.67
N LEU A 64 0.50 -7.95 -17.52
CA LEU A 64 0.93 -7.11 -16.41
C LEU A 64 2.41 -6.76 -16.55
N HIS A 65 2.68 -5.46 -16.49
CA HIS A 65 4.02 -4.93 -16.25
C HIS A 65 4.21 -4.72 -14.76
N VAL A 66 5.24 -5.35 -14.21
CA VAL A 66 5.59 -5.28 -12.80
C VAL A 66 6.98 -4.70 -12.70
N MET A 67 7.14 -3.65 -11.88
CA MET A 67 8.45 -3.11 -11.57
C MET A 67 9.25 -4.15 -10.77
N GLU A 68 10.55 -4.25 -11.03
CA GLU A 68 11.41 -5.26 -10.41
C GLU A 68 11.28 -5.23 -8.88
N GLN A 69 10.97 -6.40 -8.32
CA GLN A 69 10.82 -6.64 -6.89
C GLN A 69 11.35 -8.04 -6.57
N GLU A 70 11.74 -8.29 -5.32
CA GLU A 70 12.41 -9.53 -4.94
C GLU A 70 11.55 -10.78 -5.20
N ARG A 71 10.22 -10.64 -5.11
CA ARG A 71 9.28 -11.71 -5.48
C ARG A 71 8.20 -11.18 -6.41
N ASP A 72 8.21 -11.65 -7.65
CA ASP A 72 7.24 -11.23 -8.65
C ASP A 72 5.84 -11.81 -8.31
N PRO A 73 4.80 -10.97 -8.08
CA PRO A 73 3.45 -11.42 -7.80
C PRO A 73 2.85 -12.28 -8.91
N ARG A 74 3.31 -12.14 -10.16
CA ARG A 74 2.86 -12.95 -11.31
C ARG A 74 3.30 -14.42 -11.20
N GLU A 75 4.33 -14.71 -10.40
CA GLU A 75 4.79 -16.07 -10.12
C GLU A 75 4.10 -16.67 -8.88
N ILE A 76 3.54 -15.82 -8.03
CA ILE A 76 2.92 -16.20 -6.76
C ILE A 76 1.40 -16.43 -6.92
N PHE A 77 0.75 -15.58 -7.70
CA PHE A 77 -0.70 -15.58 -7.88
C PHE A 77 -1.08 -15.99 -9.29
N PRO A 78 -2.16 -16.79 -9.46
CA PRO A 78 -2.68 -17.10 -10.79
C PRO A 78 -3.26 -15.84 -11.45
N ASP A 79 -3.50 -15.94 -12.76
CA ASP A 79 -4.24 -14.93 -13.52
C ASP A 79 -5.53 -14.49 -12.82
N HIS A 80 -5.96 -13.25 -13.08
CA HIS A 80 -7.21 -12.70 -12.53
C HIS A 80 -7.25 -12.68 -10.99
N THR A 81 -6.10 -12.41 -10.34
CA THR A 81 -6.03 -12.29 -8.87
C THR A 81 -5.88 -10.83 -8.45
N ARG A 82 -6.87 -10.33 -7.70
CA ARG A 82 -6.75 -9.04 -7.00
C ARG A 82 -6.23 -9.24 -5.60
N THR A 83 -5.20 -8.50 -5.23
CA THR A 83 -4.72 -8.44 -3.85
C THR A 83 -4.99 -7.05 -3.25
N THR A 84 -5.30 -7.03 -1.97
CA THR A 84 -5.40 -5.80 -1.17
C THR A 84 -4.56 -6.02 0.07
N HIS A 85 -3.53 -5.21 0.26
CA HIS A 85 -2.57 -5.36 1.33
C HIS A 85 -2.13 -4.00 1.84
N HIS A 86 -1.52 -3.97 3.03
CA HIS A 86 -0.79 -2.80 3.48
C HIS A 86 0.41 -2.59 2.57
N VAL A 87 0.70 -1.33 2.25
CA VAL A 87 1.75 -0.99 1.32
C VAL A 87 3.13 -1.03 1.99
N MET A 88 4.13 -1.50 1.25
CA MET A 88 5.55 -1.32 1.55
C MET A 88 6.26 -0.90 0.26
N GLY A 89 7.13 0.09 0.33
CA GLY A 89 7.92 0.56 -0.81
C GLY A 89 7.09 1.25 -1.90
N GLN A 90 5.85 1.66 -1.63
CA GLN A 90 4.96 2.16 -2.68
C GLN A 90 5.43 3.50 -3.26
N ILE A 91 5.32 3.64 -4.58
CA ILE A 91 5.73 4.84 -5.33
C ILE A 91 4.73 5.18 -6.43
N CYS A 92 4.73 6.43 -6.88
CA CYS A 92 3.72 7.08 -7.72
C CYS A 92 2.34 7.13 -7.07
N SER A 93 1.63 8.23 -7.22
CA SER A 93 0.28 8.45 -6.68
C SER A 93 -0.71 8.78 -7.81
N LEU A 94 -0.76 7.93 -8.84
CA LEU A 94 -1.60 8.14 -10.04
C LEU A 94 -3.09 8.05 -9.73
N VAL A 95 -3.48 7.12 -8.86
CA VAL A 95 -4.85 6.96 -8.38
C VAL A 95 -4.81 6.63 -6.91
N TYR A 96 -5.43 7.47 -6.09
CA TYR A 96 -5.56 7.22 -4.67
C TYR A 96 -6.79 7.93 -4.12
N ALA A 97 -7.27 7.47 -2.98
CA ALA A 97 -8.27 8.16 -2.18
C ALA A 97 -7.67 8.47 -0.82
N VAL A 98 -8.15 9.54 -0.19
CA VAL A 98 -7.77 9.93 1.18
C VAL A 98 -9.03 10.12 2.00
N SER A 99 -9.03 9.62 3.23
CA SER A 99 -10.07 9.97 4.19
C SER A 99 -9.84 11.40 4.69
N GLN A 100 -10.85 12.03 5.29
CA GLN A 100 -10.68 13.37 5.87
C GLN A 100 -9.59 13.38 6.96
N ARG A 101 -9.50 12.31 7.77
CA ARG A 101 -8.44 12.09 8.77
C ARG A 101 -7.08 12.00 8.10
N GLY A 102 -6.94 11.16 7.07
CA GLY A 102 -5.71 11.01 6.29
C GLY A 102 -5.27 12.31 5.63
N ALA A 103 -6.19 13.06 5.01
CA ALA A 103 -5.91 14.34 4.36
C ALA A 103 -5.34 15.39 5.34
N ARG A 104 -5.93 15.52 6.55
CA ARG A 104 -5.42 16.43 7.59
C ARG A 104 -4.00 16.07 8.02
N ARG A 105 -3.72 14.77 8.13
CA ARG A 105 -2.40 14.27 8.48
C ARG A 105 -1.37 14.54 7.38
N ILE A 106 -1.73 14.31 6.12
CA ILE A 106 -0.88 14.63 4.97
C ILE A 106 -0.55 16.12 4.96
N LEU A 107 -1.54 16.99 5.12
CA LEU A 107 -1.33 18.45 5.16
C LEU A 107 -0.41 18.87 6.31
N TYR A 108 -0.54 18.27 7.49
CA TYR A 108 0.35 18.57 8.62
C TYR A 108 1.79 18.08 8.38
N GLU A 109 1.94 16.81 8.00
CA GLU A 109 3.26 16.18 7.84
C GLU A 109 4.07 16.81 6.69
N MET A 110 3.40 17.26 5.63
CA MET A 110 4.05 17.85 4.46
C MET A 110 4.10 19.38 4.52
N GLY A 111 3.04 20.03 5.02
CA GLY A 111 2.91 21.49 5.01
C GLY A 111 3.46 22.19 6.25
N VAL A 112 3.46 21.52 7.41
CA VAL A 112 3.92 22.11 8.68
C VAL A 112 5.25 21.51 9.13
N LYS A 113 5.38 20.18 9.07
CA LYS A 113 6.54 19.50 9.64
C LYS A 113 7.76 19.53 8.73
N LYS A 114 7.69 18.91 7.54
CA LYS A 114 8.81 18.86 6.60
C LYS A 114 8.34 18.48 5.19
N PHE A 115 8.73 19.28 4.19
CA PHE A 115 8.66 18.94 2.76
C PHE A 115 10.06 18.70 2.21
N SER A 116 10.51 17.43 2.14
CA SER A 116 11.90 17.09 1.82
C SER A 116 12.10 16.34 0.51
N ASP A 117 11.05 15.75 -0.04
CA ASP A 117 11.13 14.79 -1.15
C ASP A 117 9.90 14.95 -2.06
N PRO A 118 9.80 14.24 -3.20
CA PRO A 118 8.57 14.19 -3.97
C PRO A 118 7.38 13.68 -3.14
N TYR A 119 6.18 14.17 -3.45
CA TYR A 119 4.97 13.91 -2.67
C TYR A 119 4.69 12.42 -2.43
N ASP A 120 4.84 11.58 -3.44
CA ASP A 120 4.59 10.14 -3.36
C ASP A 120 5.60 9.44 -2.44
N ILE A 121 6.88 9.83 -2.52
CA ILE A 121 7.94 9.35 -1.63
C ILE A 121 7.64 9.74 -0.18
N MET A 122 7.24 10.99 0.05
CA MET A 122 6.85 11.44 1.39
C MET A 122 5.58 10.75 1.89
N LEU A 123 4.60 10.49 1.01
CA LEU A 123 3.36 9.79 1.36
C LEU A 123 3.66 8.36 1.81
N ARG A 124 4.53 7.65 1.07
CA ARG A 124 5.05 6.34 1.46
C ARG A 124 5.68 6.41 2.86
N ASP A 125 6.54 7.38 3.10
CA ASP A 125 7.23 7.51 4.38
C ASP A 125 6.26 7.75 5.55
N ILE A 126 5.17 8.51 5.33
CA ILE A 126 4.08 8.68 6.31
C ILE A 126 3.39 7.33 6.58
N CYS A 127 3.02 6.60 5.52
CA CYS A 127 2.33 5.32 5.64
C CYS A 127 3.19 4.27 6.36
N GLU A 128 4.50 4.27 6.10
CA GLU A 128 5.44 3.32 6.70
C GLU A 128 5.95 3.74 8.08
N GLY A 129 5.87 5.04 8.41
CA GLY A 129 6.38 5.57 9.67
C GLY A 129 7.90 5.63 9.74
N VAL A 130 8.54 6.06 8.64
CA VAL A 130 10.01 6.17 8.52
C VAL A 130 10.43 7.62 8.30
N ASN A 131 11.74 7.89 8.27
CA ASN A 131 12.31 9.21 7.96
C ASN A 131 11.74 10.34 8.86
N ASP A 132 11.69 10.07 10.16
CA ASP A 132 11.14 10.93 11.21
C ASP A 132 9.63 11.23 11.07
N ARG A 133 8.87 10.42 10.32
CA ARG A 133 7.42 10.53 10.20
C ARG A 133 6.70 9.53 11.11
N PRO A 134 5.61 9.92 11.78
CA PRO A 134 4.84 9.00 12.61
C PRO A 134 4.16 7.98 11.71
N LYS A 135 4.15 6.72 12.14
CA LYS A 135 3.47 5.63 11.44
C LYS A 135 1.97 5.90 11.28
N GLY A 136 1.46 5.77 10.05
CA GLY A 136 0.04 5.77 9.71
C GLY A 136 -0.80 4.97 10.71
N ALA A 137 -1.99 5.46 11.06
CA ALA A 137 -2.94 4.70 11.87
C ALA A 137 -3.64 3.69 10.95
#